data_AF-A0AAV2HWX5-F1
#
_entry.id   AF-A0AAV2HWX5-F1
#
_cell.length_a   1.000
_cell.length_b   1.000
_cell.length_c   1.000
_cell.angle_alpha   90.00
_cell.angle_beta   90.00
_cell.angle_gamma   90.00
#
_symmetry.space_group_name_H-M   'P 1'
#
loop_
_entity.id
_entity.type
_entity.pdbx_description
1 polymer ?
#
loop_
_entity_poly.entity_id
_entity_poly.type
_entity_poly.pdbx_seq_one_letter_code
_entity_poly.pdbx_strand_id
1 'polypeptide(L)' 'LRSSDSGKLSTPRVCLETYGKRTFAFAGPTIWNALPVDLRNNQTLESFKTDLKTHLFRKYLLG' A
#
# COMPACT_ATOMS: atom_id res chain seq x y z
N LEU A 1 13.06 -13.46 -18.41
CA LEU A 1 11.70 -13.22 -17.87
C LEU A 1 11.86 -12.41 -16.59
N ARG A 2 11.75 -11.08 -16.67
CA ARG A 2 11.71 -10.25 -15.47
C ARG A 2 10.34 -10.49 -14.87
N SER A 3 10.27 -11.19 -13.74
CA SER A 3 9.06 -11.29 -12.93
C SER A 3 8.43 -9.90 -12.90
N SER A 4 7.15 -9.79 -13.27
CA SER A 4 6.40 -8.56 -13.07
C SER A 4 6.34 -8.33 -11.57
N ASP A 5 7.34 -7.64 -11.03
CA ASP A 5 7.35 -7.23 -9.64
C ASP A 5 6.20 -6.24 -9.48
N SER A 6 5.09 -6.74 -8.96
CA SER A 6 3.88 -5.94 -8.76
C SER A 6 4.01 -4.92 -7.63
N GLY A 7 5.26 -4.67 -7.16
CA GLY A 7 5.58 -3.79 -6.05
C GLY A 7 4.93 -4.23 -4.75
N LYS A 8 4.70 -5.53 -4.52
CA LYS A 8 4.00 -6.03 -3.31
C LYS A 8 4.98 -6.33 -2.19
N LEU A 9 4.62 -5.93 -0.97
CA LEU A 9 5.36 -6.24 0.24
C LEU A 9 4.87 -7.55 0.86
N SER A 10 5.77 -8.30 1.49
CA SER A 10 5.41 -9.50 2.24
C SER A 10 4.68 -9.12 3.53
N THR A 11 3.45 -9.61 3.71
CA THR A 11 2.69 -9.41 4.96
C THR A 11 2.89 -10.63 5.88
N PRO A 12 3.42 -10.46 7.09
CA PRO A 12 3.63 -11.58 8.01
C PRO A 12 2.30 -12.16 8.49
N ARG A 13 2.28 -13.45 8.78
CA ARG A 13 1.16 -14.04 9.52
C ARG A 13 1.25 -13.61 10.98
N VAL A 14 0.15 -13.11 11.51
CA VAL A 14 0.04 -12.71 12.92
C VAL A 14 -0.87 -13.69 13.65
N CYS A 15 -0.40 -14.22 14.78
CA CYS A 15 -1.18 -15.17 15.58
C CYS A 15 -2.28 -14.46 16.40
N LEU A 16 -2.03 -13.21 16.80
CA LEU A 16 -2.99 -12.38 17.54
C LEU A 16 -3.73 -11.48 16.55
N GLU A 17 -4.99 -11.79 16.28
CA GLU A 17 -5.83 -11.02 15.35
C GLU A 17 -5.96 -9.55 15.74
N THR A 18 -6.01 -9.23 17.04
CA THR A 18 -6.15 -7.86 17.52
C THR A 18 -4.80 -7.15 17.59
N TYR A 19 -3.93 -7.56 18.51
CA TYR A 19 -2.66 -6.87 18.74
C TYR A 19 -1.69 -7.04 17.56
N GLY A 20 -1.63 -8.25 16.99
CA GLY A 20 -0.72 -8.55 15.89
C GLY A 20 -1.03 -7.76 14.62
N LYS A 21 -2.31 -7.61 14.25
CA LYS A 21 -2.70 -6.81 13.07
C LYS A 21 -2.44 -5.31 13.21
N ARG A 22 -2.32 -4.81 14.45
CA ARG A 22 -1.99 -3.39 14.72
C ARG A 22 -0.50 -3.09 14.60
N THR A 23 0.35 -4.11 14.52
CA THR A 23 1.79 -3.90 14.32
C THR A 23 2.06 -3.27 12.95
N PHE A 24 3.07 -2.40 12.88
CA PHE A 24 3.47 -1.80 11.61
C PHE A 24 3.91 -2.86 10.58
N ALA A 25 4.54 -3.94 11.06
CA ALA A 25 4.96 -5.07 10.24
C ALA A 25 3.80 -5.75 9.49
N PHE A 26 2.59 -5.73 10.06
CA PHE A 26 1.39 -6.20 9.38
C PHE A 26 0.67 -5.07 8.62
N ALA A 27 0.39 -3.96 9.29
CA ALA A 27 -0.43 -2.88 8.76
C ALA A 27 0.21 -2.16 7.57
N GLY A 28 1.54 -1.92 7.61
CA GLY A 28 2.28 -1.24 6.54
C GLY A 28 2.17 -1.98 5.20
N PRO A 29 2.62 -3.24 5.10
CA PRO A 29 2.48 -4.06 3.90
C PRO A 29 1.02 -4.22 3.46
N THR A 30 0.09 -4.35 4.41
CA THR A 30 -1.34 -4.49 4.10
C THR A 30 -1.90 -3.25 3.39
N ILE A 31 -1.64 -2.06 3.92
CA ILE A 31 -2.08 -0.79 3.31
C ILE A 31 -1.40 -0.59 1.96
N TRP A 32 -0.09 -0.80 1.90
CA TRP A 32 0.69 -0.67 0.66
C TRP A 32 0.16 -1.58 -0.44
N ASN A 33 -0.11 -2.85 -0.13
CA ASN A 33 -0.59 -3.83 -1.09
C ASN A 33 -1.99 -3.53 -1.63
N ALA A 34 -2.81 -2.81 -0.86
CA ALA A 34 -4.14 -2.37 -1.25
C ALA A 34 -4.13 -1.15 -2.21
N LEU A 35 -2.98 -0.51 -2.42
CA LEU A 35 -2.84 0.58 -3.39
C LEU A 35 -2.86 0.04 -4.83
N PRO A 36 -3.35 0.85 -5.80
CA PRO A 36 -3.20 0.56 -7.23
C PRO A 36 -1.74 0.31 -7.63
N VAL A 37 -1.55 -0.52 -8.65
CA VAL A 37 -0.21 -0.83 -9.17
C VAL A 37 0.52 0.41 -9.69
N ASP A 38 -0.20 1.32 -10.34
CA ASP A 38 0.37 2.56 -10.89
C ASP A 38 0.98 3.42 -9.78
N LEU A 39 0.27 3.55 -8.65
CA LEU A 39 0.74 4.27 -7.47
C LEU A 39 2.00 3.64 -6.87
N ARG A 40 2.04 2.30 -6.76
CA ARG A 40 3.21 1.61 -6.20
C ARG A 40 4.44 1.69 -7.10
N ASN A 41 4.23 1.80 -8.41
CA ASN A 41 5.27 1.85 -9.43
C ASN A 41 5.71 3.26 -9.79
N ASN A 42 5.29 4.28 -9.02
CA ASN A 42 5.73 5.65 -9.23
C ASN A 42 7.27 5.74 -9.14
N GLN A 43 7.86 6.42 -10.12
CA GLN A 43 9.31 6.51 -10.26
C GLN A 43 9.97 7.40 -9.20
N THR A 44 9.21 8.33 -8.62
CA THR A 44 9.70 9.27 -7.62
C THR A 44 8.75 9.35 -6.42
N LEU A 45 9.34 9.70 -5.27
CA LEU A 45 8.61 9.89 -4.02
C LEU A 45 7.64 11.08 -4.10
N GLU A 46 8.01 12.14 -4.83
CA GLU A 46 7.16 13.33 -5.00
C GLU A 46 5.90 13.04 -5.81
N SER A 47 6.03 12.32 -6.93
CA SER A 47 4.88 11.85 -7.71
C SER A 47 4.02 10.90 -6.87
N PHE A 48 4.63 9.96 -6.15
CA PHE A 48 3.91 9.07 -5.22
C PHE A 48 3.05 9.83 -4.21
N LYS A 49 3.59 10.83 -3.52
CA LYS A 49 2.84 11.63 -2.54
C LYS A 49 1.65 12.36 -3.18
N THR A 50 1.88 12.97 -4.34
CA THR A 50 0.85 13.77 -5.05
C THR A 50 -0.29 12.88 -5.54
N ASP A 51 0.04 11.76 -6.17
CA ASP A 51 -0.94 10.82 -6.70
C ASP A 51 -1.68 10.10 -5.57
N LEU A 52 -0.99 9.76 -4.48
CA LEU A 52 -1.60 9.10 -3.32
C LEU A 52 -2.65 10.01 -2.69
N LYS A 53 -2.32 11.29 -2.47
CA LYS A 53 -3.26 12.28 -1.97
C LYS A 53 -4.49 12.37 -2.86
N THR A 54 -4.28 12.46 -4.18
CA THR A 54 -5.35 12.52 -5.18
C THR A 54 -6.24 11.28 -5.14
N HIS A 55 -5.64 10.08 -5.08
CA HIS A 55 -6.36 8.81 -5.00
C HIS A 55 -7.22 8.73 -3.73
N LEU A 56 -6.66 9.05 -2.56
CA LEU A 56 -7.40 9.01 -1.29
C LEU A 56 -8.53 10.03 -1.25
N PHE A 57 -8.31 11.24 -1.78
CA PHE A 57 -9.34 12.27 -1.86
C PHE A 57 -10.50 11.82 -2.74
N ARG A 58 -10.20 11.28 -3.94
CA ARG A 58 -11.23 10.72 -4.83
C ARG A 58 -11.98 9.55 -4.19
N LYS A 59 -11.27 8.66 -3.48
CA LYS A 59 -11.84 7.44 -2.92
C LYS A 59 -12.78 7.67 -1.73
N TYR A 60 -12.50 8.68 -0.90
CA TYR A 60 -13.21 8.85 0.38
C TYR A 60 -13.93 10.20 0.55
N LEU A 61 -13.56 11.23 -0.22
CA LEU A 61 -14.04 12.60 0.00
C LEU A 61 -14.85 13.17 -1.18
N LEU A 62 -14.82 12.53 -2.34
CA LEU A 62 -15.59 12.90 -3.53
C LEU A 62 -16.66 11.85 -3.90
N GLY A 63 -17.23 11.20 -2.88
CA GLY A 63 -18.36 10.27 -3.02
C GLY A 63 -19.68 11.00 -3.16
#